data_AF-A0A4P8IV59-F1
#
_entry.id   AF-A0A4P8IV59-F1
#
_cell.length_a   1.000
_cell.length_b   1.000
_cell.length_c   1.000
_cell.angle_alpha   90.00
_cell.angle_beta   90.00
_cell.angle_gamma   90.00
#
_symmetry.space_group_name_H-M   'P 1'
#
loop_
_entity.id
_entity.type
_entity.pdbx_description
1 polymer ?
#
loop_
_entity_poly.entity_id
_entity_poly.type
_entity_poly.pdbx_seq_one_letter_code
_entity_poly.pdbx_strand_id
1 'polypeptide(L)'
;MASGGMNATAKRRIIALERSTARRRRLDESLRAALAAQRDEHTALEAARDAKARQVEHEAGVLQHYEDRIDALMTGTEAFSLNDLNGCRTYADIVAERLRASEAHLAQAEHAVQASLDAIAKTQRDIALNLGRIDLCDDRVRQIHRQQEEAAAIAGDDEAEEIALARRFQDRRANA
;
A
#
# COMPACT_ATOMS: atom_id res chain seq x y z
N MET A 1 38.36 31.54 -12.05
CA MET A 1 37.09 31.36 -12.80
C MET A 1 36.37 30.01 -12.58
N ALA A 2 36.89 29.08 -11.77
CA ALA A 2 36.24 27.77 -11.54
C ALA A 2 35.02 27.80 -10.58
N SER A 3 34.97 28.77 -9.66
CA SER A 3 33.90 28.91 -8.64
C SER A 3 32.49 29.11 -9.25
N GLY A 4 32.36 29.86 -10.34
CA GLY A 4 31.06 30.10 -11.01
C GLY A 4 30.45 28.86 -11.67
N GLY A 5 31.27 27.95 -12.19
CA GLY A 5 30.83 26.71 -12.86
C GLY A 5 30.35 25.62 -11.90
N MET A 6 30.98 25.51 -10.72
CA MET A 6 30.56 24.59 -9.65
C MET A 6 29.21 25.01 -9.05
N ASN A 7 28.98 26.31 -8.86
CA ASN A 7 27.72 26.84 -8.33
C ASN A 7 26.52 26.60 -9.27
N ALA A 8 26.69 26.81 -10.58
CA ALA A 8 25.66 26.54 -11.58
C ALA A 8 25.29 25.05 -11.68
N THR A 9 26.26 24.15 -11.53
CA THR A 9 26.04 22.70 -11.60
C THR A 9 25.30 22.17 -10.36
N ALA A 10 25.66 22.66 -9.17
CA ALA A 10 24.97 22.32 -7.93
C ALA A 10 23.51 22.83 -7.94
N LYS A 11 23.26 24.06 -8.42
CA LYS A 11 21.89 24.61 -8.59
C LYS A 11 21.02 23.73 -9.49
N ARG A 12 21.54 23.28 -10.64
CA ARG A 12 20.80 22.37 -11.54
C ARG A 12 20.47 21.03 -10.87
N ARG A 13 21.39 20.49 -10.06
CA ARG A 13 21.17 19.24 -9.30
C ARG A 13 20.08 19.41 -8.24
N ILE A 14 20.09 20.52 -7.49
CA ILE A 14 19.04 20.83 -6.51
C ILE A 14 17.68 20.92 -7.20
N ILE A 15 17.55 21.69 -8.28
CA ILE A 15 16.28 21.82 -9.04
C ILE A 15 15.79 20.45 -9.53
N ALA A 16 16.70 19.59 -10.00
CA ALA A 16 16.33 18.24 -10.45
C ALA A 16 15.82 17.35 -9.30
N LEU A 17 16.45 17.44 -8.12
CA LEU A 17 16.04 16.73 -6.91
C LEU A 17 14.70 17.25 -6.39
N GLU A 18 14.50 18.56 -6.30
CA GLU A 18 13.24 19.18 -5.90
C GLU A 18 12.10 18.76 -6.83
N ARG A 19 12.33 18.76 -8.14
CA ARG A 19 11.34 18.29 -9.12
C ARG A 19 11.06 16.79 -8.97
N SER A 20 12.05 16.00 -8.58
CA SER A 20 11.88 14.58 -8.23
C SER A 20 11.00 14.44 -6.99
N THR A 21 11.31 15.14 -5.89
CA THR A 21 10.53 15.18 -4.66
C THR A 21 9.08 15.59 -4.93
N ALA A 22 8.85 16.65 -5.71
CA ALA A 22 7.51 17.11 -6.07
C ALA A 22 6.69 16.03 -6.80
N ARG A 23 7.30 15.30 -7.75
CA ARG A 23 6.63 14.16 -8.40
C ARG A 23 6.32 13.03 -7.42
N ARG A 24 7.23 12.75 -6.48
CA ARG A 24 7.03 11.70 -5.48
C ARG A 24 5.94 12.04 -4.47
N ARG A 25 5.78 13.31 -4.10
CA ARG A 25 4.67 13.75 -3.24
C ARG A 25 3.31 13.55 -3.92
N ARG A 26 3.20 13.89 -5.22
CA ARG A 26 1.98 13.58 -6.00
C ARG A 26 1.70 12.08 -6.11
N LEU A 27 2.76 11.27 -6.25
CA LEU A 27 2.62 9.82 -6.23
C LEU A 27 2.15 9.34 -4.85
N ASP A 28 2.66 9.90 -3.76
CA ASP A 28 2.24 9.57 -2.39
C ASP A 28 0.75 9.87 -2.18
N GLU A 29 0.29 11.04 -2.62
CA GLU A 29 -1.14 11.41 -2.62
C GLU A 29 -1.99 10.40 -3.39
N SER A 30 -1.52 9.99 -4.57
CA SER A 30 -2.21 8.98 -5.40
C SER A 30 -2.24 7.60 -4.74
N LEU A 31 -1.14 7.17 -4.11
CA LEU A 31 -1.06 5.89 -3.39
C LEU A 31 -1.96 5.90 -2.15
N ARG A 32 -2.04 7.02 -1.42
CA ARG A 32 -2.94 7.16 -0.26
C ARG A 32 -4.40 7.14 -0.67
N ALA A 33 -4.75 7.81 -1.76
CA ALA A 33 -6.11 7.74 -2.32
C ALA A 33 -6.46 6.31 -2.76
N ALA A 34 -5.54 5.62 -3.45
CA ALA A 34 -5.72 4.23 -3.82
C ALA A 34 -5.87 3.31 -2.60
N LEU A 35 -5.06 3.50 -1.55
CA LEU A 35 -5.15 2.74 -0.31
C LEU A 35 -6.49 2.94 0.41
N ALA A 36 -7.03 4.16 0.41
CA ALA A 36 -8.35 4.44 0.96
C ALA A 36 -9.43 3.68 0.18
N ALA A 37 -9.45 3.82 -1.15
CA ALA A 37 -10.39 3.09 -2.00
C ALA A 37 -10.28 1.56 -1.86
N GLN A 38 -9.07 1.02 -1.73
CA GLN A 38 -8.85 -0.40 -1.50
C GLN A 38 -9.42 -0.88 -0.16
N ARG A 39 -9.36 -0.07 0.89
CA ARG A 39 -9.95 -0.41 2.20
C ARG A 39 -11.48 -0.40 2.17
N ASP A 40 -12.06 0.57 1.45
CA ASP A 40 -13.51 0.63 1.25
C ASP A 40 -13.99 -0.61 0.46
N GLU A 41 -13.30 -0.94 -0.62
CA GLU A 41 -13.56 -2.14 -1.42
C GLU A 41 -13.38 -3.43 -0.60
N HIS A 42 -12.33 -3.51 0.21
CA HIS A 42 -12.10 -4.65 1.10
C HIS A 42 -13.27 -4.86 2.06
N THR A 43 -13.79 -3.78 2.66
CA THR A 43 -14.95 -3.83 3.54
C THR A 43 -16.19 -4.38 2.81
N ALA A 44 -16.39 -3.96 1.55
CA ALA A 44 -17.48 -4.49 0.72
C ALA A 44 -17.29 -5.98 0.39
N LEU A 45 -16.07 -6.41 0.10
CA LEU A 45 -15.74 -7.81 -0.15
C LEU A 45 -15.94 -8.69 1.10
N GLU A 46 -15.55 -8.21 2.28
CA GLU A 46 -15.80 -8.91 3.55
C GLU A 46 -17.30 -9.08 3.79
N ALA A 47 -18.09 -8.01 3.60
CA ALA A 47 -19.54 -8.07 3.73
C ALA A 47 -20.19 -9.06 2.74
N ALA A 48 -19.69 -9.11 1.50
CA ALA A 48 -20.15 -10.07 0.50
C ALA A 48 -19.79 -11.51 0.86
N ARG A 49 -18.57 -11.75 1.35
CA ARG A 49 -18.12 -13.06 1.86
C ARG A 49 -18.97 -13.53 3.02
N ASP A 50 -19.24 -12.66 3.99
CA ASP A 50 -20.08 -12.98 5.15
C ASP A 50 -21.53 -13.27 4.75
N ALA A 51 -22.08 -12.51 3.81
CA ALA A 51 -23.40 -12.79 3.26
C ALA A 51 -23.46 -14.17 2.57
N LYS A 52 -22.41 -14.53 1.82
CA LYS A 52 -22.32 -15.84 1.17
C LYS A 52 -22.13 -16.98 2.17
N ALA A 53 -21.37 -16.76 3.24
CA ALA A 53 -21.19 -17.73 4.32
C ALA A 53 -22.53 -18.04 5.02
N ARG A 54 -23.34 -17.01 5.31
CA ARG A 54 -24.70 -17.20 5.84
C ARG A 54 -25.61 -17.96 4.89
N GLN A 55 -25.48 -17.76 3.59
CA GLN A 55 -26.25 -18.54 2.60
C GLN A 55 -25.84 -20.02 2.62
N VAL A 56 -24.55 -20.32 2.68
CA VAL A 56 -24.04 -21.70 2.78
C VAL A 56 -24.57 -22.37 4.05
N GLU A 57 -24.48 -21.69 5.20
CA GLU A 57 -25.00 -22.20 6.47
C GLU A 57 -26.51 -22.49 6.40
N HIS A 58 -27.28 -21.59 5.79
CA HIS A 58 -28.71 -21.79 5.60
C HIS A 58 -29.00 -23.01 4.71
N GLU A 59 -28.32 -23.15 3.56
CA GLU A 59 -28.53 -24.27 2.64
C GLU A 59 -28.10 -25.60 3.25
N ALA A 60 -27.01 -25.63 4.03
CA ALA A 60 -26.59 -26.80 4.81
C ALA A 60 -27.63 -27.20 5.87
N GLY A 61 -28.20 -26.23 6.60
CA GLY A 61 -29.26 -26.51 7.57
C GLY A 61 -30.55 -27.05 6.92
N VAL A 62 -30.90 -26.56 5.72
CA VAL A 62 -32.04 -27.09 4.96
C VAL A 62 -31.77 -28.51 4.48
N LEU A 63 -30.56 -28.82 4.02
CA LEU A 63 -30.18 -30.17 3.60
C LEU A 63 -30.27 -31.14 4.79
N GLN A 64 -29.67 -30.78 5.93
CA GLN A 64 -29.72 -31.59 7.15
C GLN A 64 -31.16 -31.87 7.58
N HIS A 65 -32.06 -30.87 7.50
CA HIS A 65 -33.47 -31.08 7.81
C HIS A 65 -34.12 -32.17 6.94
N TYR A 66 -33.83 -32.20 5.64
CA TYR A 66 -34.37 -33.23 4.76
C TYR A 66 -33.73 -34.59 4.99
N GLU A 67 -32.44 -34.65 5.30
CA GLU A 67 -31.74 -35.89 5.67
C GLU A 67 -32.34 -36.48 6.96
N ASP A 68 -32.51 -35.67 8.01
CA ASP A 68 -33.14 -36.08 9.27
C ASP A 68 -34.57 -36.60 9.06
N ARG A 69 -35.35 -35.95 8.18
CA ARG A 69 -36.71 -36.38 7.86
C ARG A 69 -36.74 -37.69 7.08
N ILE A 70 -35.81 -37.89 6.15
CA ILE A 70 -35.65 -39.17 5.44
C ILE A 70 -35.34 -40.28 6.45
N ASP A 71 -34.42 -40.05 7.37
CA ASP A 71 -34.06 -41.00 8.42
C ASP A 71 -35.24 -41.30 9.35
N ALA A 72 -36.03 -40.30 9.72
CA ALA A 72 -37.23 -40.49 10.55
C ALA A 72 -38.28 -41.38 9.86
N LEU A 73 -38.52 -41.19 8.56
CA LEU A 73 -39.43 -42.02 7.76
C LEU A 73 -38.92 -43.47 7.61
N MET A 74 -37.60 -43.66 7.53
CA MET A 74 -36.98 -44.98 7.32
C MET A 74 -36.79 -45.78 8.61
N THR A 75 -36.69 -45.11 9.76
CA THR A 75 -36.52 -45.74 11.08
C THR A 75 -37.84 -45.96 11.84
N GLY A 76 -38.96 -45.47 11.28
CA GLY A 76 -40.28 -45.54 11.92
C GLY A 76 -40.49 -44.52 13.04
N THR A 77 -39.62 -43.50 13.11
CA THR A 77 -39.80 -42.35 14.01
C THR A 77 -40.94 -41.44 13.53
N GLU A 78 -41.16 -41.38 12.20
CA GLU A 78 -42.31 -40.76 11.54
C GLU A 78 -43.13 -41.83 10.79
N ALA A 79 -44.43 -41.59 10.59
CA ALA A 79 -45.27 -42.49 9.81
C ALA A 79 -44.80 -42.53 8.35
N PHE A 80 -44.51 -43.74 7.86
CA PHE A 80 -43.99 -43.91 6.50
C PHE A 80 -45.00 -43.50 5.43
N SER A 81 -44.53 -42.69 4.48
CA SER A 81 -45.25 -42.29 3.27
C SER A 81 -44.28 -42.29 2.10
N LEU A 82 -44.57 -43.09 1.08
CA LEU A 82 -43.72 -43.18 -0.11
C LEU A 82 -43.64 -41.83 -0.85
N ASN A 83 -44.73 -41.06 -0.84
CA ASN A 83 -44.76 -39.75 -1.48
C ASN A 83 -43.86 -38.75 -0.74
N ASP A 84 -43.94 -38.73 0.60
CA ASP A 84 -43.10 -37.84 1.41
C ASP A 84 -41.62 -38.21 1.32
N LEU A 85 -41.30 -39.52 1.31
CA LEU A 85 -39.91 -39.98 1.13
C LEU A 85 -39.33 -39.54 -0.22
N ASN A 86 -40.07 -39.74 -1.32
CA ASN A 86 -39.64 -39.33 -2.65
C ASN A 86 -39.51 -37.80 -2.76
N GLY A 87 -40.44 -37.07 -2.14
CA GLY A 87 -40.38 -35.61 -2.06
C GLY A 87 -39.12 -35.15 -1.34
N CYS A 88 -38.84 -35.69 -0.15
CA CYS A 88 -37.65 -35.32 0.64
C CYS A 88 -36.36 -35.62 -0.12
N ARG A 89 -36.25 -36.78 -0.78
CA ARG A 89 -35.07 -37.13 -1.59
C ARG A 89 -34.85 -36.15 -2.75
N THR A 90 -35.90 -35.85 -3.50
CA THR A 90 -35.82 -34.90 -4.62
C THR A 90 -35.39 -33.52 -4.17
N TYR A 91 -35.96 -33.03 -3.06
CA TYR A 91 -35.59 -31.72 -2.51
C TYR A 91 -34.18 -31.71 -1.90
N ALA A 92 -33.76 -32.80 -1.23
CA ALA A 92 -32.40 -32.95 -0.73
C ALA A 92 -31.37 -32.86 -1.88
N ASP A 93 -31.61 -33.56 -3.00
CA ASP A 93 -30.72 -33.50 -4.17
C ASP A 93 -30.60 -32.08 -4.73
N ILE A 94 -31.72 -31.35 -4.84
CA ILE A 94 -31.75 -29.97 -5.32
C ILE A 94 -30.97 -29.05 -4.37
N VAL A 95 -31.19 -29.19 -3.05
CA VAL A 95 -30.51 -28.35 -2.06
C VAL A 95 -29.02 -28.70 -1.99
N ALA A 96 -28.64 -29.96 -2.13
CA ALA A 96 -27.24 -30.39 -2.17
C ALA A 96 -26.49 -29.81 -3.38
N GLU A 97 -27.12 -29.72 -4.56
CA GLU A 97 -26.52 -29.05 -5.73
C GLU A 97 -26.37 -27.54 -5.49
N ARG A 98 -27.38 -26.89 -4.91
CA ARG A 98 -27.32 -25.48 -4.56
C ARG A 98 -26.23 -25.18 -3.53
N LEU A 99 -26.11 -26.03 -2.50
CA LEU A 99 -25.10 -25.93 -1.47
C LEU A 99 -23.70 -26.00 -2.09
N ARG A 100 -23.44 -26.99 -2.95
CA ARG A 100 -22.16 -27.13 -3.68
C ARG A 100 -21.83 -25.88 -4.50
N ALA A 101 -22.80 -25.32 -5.21
CA ALA A 101 -22.61 -24.07 -5.95
C ALA A 101 -22.32 -22.88 -5.00
N SER A 102 -23.02 -22.80 -3.87
CA SER A 102 -22.82 -21.77 -2.86
C SER A 102 -21.46 -21.85 -2.18
N GLU A 103 -20.97 -23.05 -1.86
CA GLU A 103 -19.63 -23.30 -1.32
C GLU A 103 -18.54 -22.86 -2.31
N ALA A 104 -18.71 -23.17 -3.60
CA ALA A 104 -17.78 -22.72 -4.64
C ALA A 104 -17.75 -21.18 -4.73
N HIS A 105 -18.90 -20.51 -4.63
CA HIS A 105 -18.96 -19.05 -4.61
C HIS A 105 -18.39 -18.46 -3.32
N LEU A 106 -18.54 -19.13 -2.17
CA LEU A 106 -17.91 -18.71 -0.91
C LEU A 106 -16.39 -18.76 -1.02
N ALA A 107 -15.84 -19.86 -1.55
CA ALA A 107 -14.40 -19.98 -1.78
C ALA A 107 -13.87 -18.87 -2.70
N GLN A 108 -14.60 -18.51 -3.75
CA GLN A 108 -14.25 -17.38 -4.62
C GLN A 108 -14.27 -16.04 -3.87
N ALA A 109 -15.26 -15.81 -3.01
CA ALA A 109 -15.35 -14.60 -2.19
C ALA A 109 -14.20 -14.51 -1.18
N GLU A 110 -13.83 -15.62 -0.54
CA GLU A 110 -12.68 -15.72 0.37
C GLU A 110 -11.36 -15.42 -0.36
N HIS A 111 -11.17 -15.97 -1.56
CA HIS A 111 -10.02 -15.64 -2.40
C HIS A 111 -9.98 -14.15 -2.77
N ALA A 112 -11.13 -13.52 -3.07
CA ALA A 112 -11.19 -12.10 -3.36
C ALA A 112 -10.81 -11.23 -2.15
N VAL A 113 -11.28 -11.60 -0.95
CA VAL A 113 -10.88 -10.94 0.31
C VAL A 113 -9.37 -11.03 0.51
N GLN A 114 -8.78 -12.22 0.34
CA GLN A 114 -7.34 -12.41 0.50
C GLN A 114 -6.53 -11.61 -0.55
N ALA A 115 -6.95 -11.64 -1.81
CA ALA A 115 -6.30 -10.86 -2.87
C ALA A 115 -6.35 -9.34 -2.59
N SER A 116 -7.45 -8.86 -2.00
CA SER A 116 -7.59 -7.47 -1.58
C SER A 116 -6.63 -7.10 -0.44
N LEU A 117 -6.46 -7.98 0.56
CA LEU A 117 -5.46 -7.80 1.63
C LEU A 117 -4.04 -7.73 1.08
N ASP A 118 -3.69 -8.61 0.14
CA ASP A 118 -2.38 -8.62 -0.49
C ASP A 118 -2.13 -7.31 -1.29
N ALA A 119 -3.15 -6.81 -1.97
CA ALA A 119 -3.11 -5.53 -2.68
C ALA A 119 -2.90 -4.34 -1.71
N ILE A 120 -3.63 -4.31 -0.59
CA ILE A 120 -3.46 -3.31 0.46
C ILE A 120 -2.03 -3.34 1.01
N ALA A 121 -1.52 -4.53 1.36
CA ALA A 121 -0.17 -4.70 1.90
C ALA A 121 0.91 -4.28 0.88
N LYS A 122 0.67 -4.52 -0.41
CA LYS A 122 1.54 -4.02 -1.48
C LYS A 122 1.55 -2.49 -1.53
N THR A 123 0.38 -1.85 -1.57
CA THR A 123 0.27 -0.39 -1.61
C THR A 123 0.94 0.27 -0.40
N GLN A 124 0.78 -0.31 0.79
CA GLN A 124 1.44 0.17 2.02
C GLN A 124 2.97 0.11 1.92
N ARG A 125 3.52 -0.98 1.36
CA ARG A 125 4.96 -1.08 1.09
C ARG A 125 5.41 -0.05 0.07
N ASP A 126 4.64 0.17 -0.99
CA ASP A 126 4.97 1.17 -2.02
C ASP A 126 4.99 2.60 -1.45
N ILE A 127 4.06 2.93 -0.53
CA ILE A 127 4.07 4.19 0.23
C ILE A 127 5.36 4.31 1.05
N ALA A 128 5.69 3.30 1.85
CA ALA A 128 6.89 3.32 2.69
C ALA A 128 8.17 3.51 1.85
N LEU A 129 8.28 2.79 0.73
CA LEU A 129 9.41 2.94 -0.20
C LEU A 129 9.46 4.32 -0.86
N ASN A 130 8.31 4.90 -1.19
CA ASN A 130 8.25 6.23 -1.77
C ASN A 130 8.65 7.32 -0.77
N LEU A 131 8.22 7.20 0.49
CA LEU A 131 8.63 8.09 1.58
C LEU A 131 10.15 8.04 1.79
N GLY A 132 10.75 6.85 1.89
CA GLY A 132 12.22 6.73 1.99
C GLY A 132 12.97 7.37 0.81
N ARG A 133 12.40 7.33 -0.40
CA ARG A 133 12.98 8.00 -1.57
C ARG A 133 12.85 9.53 -1.52
N ILE A 134 11.79 10.04 -0.89
CA ILE A 134 11.62 11.49 -0.64
C ILE A 134 12.70 11.94 0.35
N ASP A 135 12.83 11.24 1.47
CA ASP A 135 13.82 11.57 2.51
C ASP A 135 15.25 11.58 1.95
N LEU A 136 15.61 10.59 1.14
CA LEU A 136 16.91 10.55 0.45
C LEU A 136 17.14 11.75 -0.48
N CYS A 137 16.10 12.22 -1.18
CA CYS A 137 16.21 13.39 -2.05
C CYS A 137 16.41 14.65 -1.22
N ASP A 138 15.66 14.80 -0.14
CA ASP A 138 15.71 15.97 0.76
C ASP A 138 17.08 16.02 1.49
N ASP A 139 17.59 14.87 1.96
CA ASP A 139 18.92 14.78 2.55
C ASP A 139 20.03 15.11 1.56
N ARG A 140 19.88 14.69 0.29
CA ARG A 140 20.85 15.02 -0.75
C ARG A 140 20.85 16.52 -1.06
N VAL A 141 19.69 17.18 -1.05
CA VAL A 141 19.60 18.64 -1.21
C VAL A 141 20.31 19.34 -0.05
N ARG A 142 20.02 18.95 1.21
CA ARG A 142 20.71 19.49 2.40
C ARG A 142 22.22 19.32 2.32
N GLN A 143 22.69 18.16 1.88
CA GLN A 143 24.12 17.90 1.72
C GLN A 143 24.77 18.82 0.68
N ILE A 144 24.10 19.07 -0.45
CA ILE A 144 24.62 20.00 -1.47
C ILE A 144 24.69 21.42 -0.90
N HIS A 145 23.68 21.88 -0.17
CA HIS A 145 23.72 23.19 0.49
C HIS A 145 24.88 23.32 1.47
N ARG A 146 25.06 22.33 2.35
CA ARG A 146 26.18 22.32 3.30
C ARG A 146 27.53 22.39 2.59
N GLN A 147 27.72 21.63 1.52
CA GLN A 147 28.95 21.68 0.72
C GLN A 147 29.18 23.05 0.06
N GLN A 148 28.11 23.74 -0.33
CA GLN A 148 28.22 25.11 -0.86
C GLN A 148 28.58 26.12 0.22
N GLU A 149 28.01 26.00 1.42
CA GLU A 149 28.32 26.85 2.57
C GLU A 149 29.77 26.64 3.05
N GLU A 150 30.22 25.40 3.17
CA GLU A 150 31.60 25.06 3.50
C GLU A 150 32.59 25.62 2.47
N ALA A 151 32.29 25.47 1.17
CA ALA A 151 33.13 26.02 0.11
C ALA A 151 33.17 27.55 0.10
N ALA A 152 32.06 28.20 0.45
CA ALA A 152 32.00 29.67 0.57
C ALA A 152 32.78 30.17 1.79
N ALA A 153 32.72 29.45 2.92
CA ALA A 153 33.49 29.77 4.11
C ALA A 153 35.00 29.68 3.85
N ILE A 154 35.46 28.58 3.24
CA ILE A 154 36.88 28.39 2.86
C ILE A 154 37.35 29.53 1.94
N ALA A 155 36.58 29.88 0.91
CA ALA A 155 36.96 30.95 0.00
C ALA A 155 37.02 32.33 0.69
N GLY A 156 36.15 32.59 1.67
CA GLY A 156 36.17 33.81 2.46
C GLY A 156 37.37 33.90 3.40
N ASP A 157 37.77 32.78 4.01
CA ASP A 157 38.97 32.70 4.85
C ASP A 157 40.24 32.96 4.02
N ASP A 158 40.37 32.33 2.86
CA ASP A 158 41.49 32.56 1.92
C ASP A 158 41.60 34.05 1.52
N GLU A 159 40.48 34.68 1.15
CA GLU A 159 40.45 36.11 0.78
C GLU A 159 40.82 37.02 1.97
N ALA A 160 40.36 36.68 3.18
CA ALA A 160 40.69 37.43 4.38
C ALA A 160 42.20 37.34 4.73
N GLU A 161 42.80 36.16 4.57
CA GLU A 161 44.25 35.96 4.74
C GLU A 161 45.07 36.74 3.71
N GLU A 162 44.67 36.72 2.43
CA GLU A 162 45.34 37.49 1.37
C GLU A 162 45.28 39.00 1.63
N ILE A 163 44.12 39.53 2.05
CA ILE A 163 43.96 40.94 2.42
C ILE A 163 44.85 41.28 3.63
N ALA A 164 44.89 40.42 4.65
CA ALA A 164 45.73 40.63 5.83
C ALA A 164 47.22 40.63 5.48
N LEU A 165 47.66 39.75 4.58
CA LEU A 165 49.03 39.71 4.07
C LEU A 165 49.35 40.97 3.25
N ALA A 166 48.47 41.38 2.34
CA ALA A 166 48.65 42.58 1.52
C ALA A 166 48.81 43.85 2.39
N ARG A 167 48.00 44.00 3.44
CA ARG A 167 48.13 45.09 4.42
C ARG A 167 49.49 45.06 5.13
N ARG A 168 49.91 43.88 5.63
CA ARG A 168 51.23 43.72 6.27
C ARG A 168 52.40 44.08 5.35
N PHE A 169 52.30 43.76 4.06
CA PHE A 169 53.34 44.14 3.08
C PHE A 169 53.37 45.65 2.81
N GLN A 170 52.21 46.31 2.75
CA GLN A 170 52.13 47.76 2.62
C GLN A 170 52.70 48.47 3.85
N ASP A 171 52.37 48.01 5.05
CA ASP A 171 52.87 48.58 6.31
C ASP A 171 54.40 48.43 6.44
N ARG A 172 54.96 47.28 6.04
CA ARG A 172 56.42 47.10 6.00
C ARG A 172 57.11 47.99 4.97
N ARG A 173 56.45 48.26 3.84
CA ARG A 173 56.99 49.11 2.77
C ARG A 173 56.90 50.60 3.10
N ALA A 174 55.97 51.00 3.97
CA ALA A 174 55.86 52.37 4.48
C ALA A 174 56.83 52.66 5.65
N ASN A 175 57.27 51.63 6.36
CA ASN A 175 58.20 51.72 7.50
C ASN A 175 59.67 51.41 7.15
N ALA A 176 59.99 51.25 5.85
CA ALA A 176 61.33 51.03 5.32
C ALA A 176 61.75 52.25 4.48
#